data_AF-A0A6S7B7R7-F1
#
_entry.id   AF-A0A6S7B7R7-F1
#
_cell.length_a   1.000
_cell.length_b   1.000
_cell.length_c   1.000
_cell.angle_alpha   90.00
_cell.angle_beta   90.00
_cell.angle_gamma   90.00
#
_symmetry.space_group_name_H-M   'P 1'
#
loop_
_entity.id
_entity.type
_entity.pdbx_description
1 polymer ?
#
loop_
_entity_poly.entity_id
_entity_poly.type
_entity_poly.pdbx_seq_one_letter_code
_entity_poly.pdbx_strand_id
1 'polypeptide(L)'
;MDAAYYLDTIRVVFQEFRLAEGTWDVDGERVRPQDITKTALFTIEGELDDISGDGQTYAAHELCTGIPEQNKRHFTAEKCGHYGIFSGRRWRTIIYPQLRDFILEHNKATKPAKEKVEA
;
A
#
# COMPACT_ATOMS: atom_id res chain seq x y z
N MET A 1 -10.69 20.95 4.18
CA MET A 1 -9.87 20.31 5.22
C MET A 1 -9.78 21.29 6.37
N ASP A 2 -10.25 20.93 7.56
CA ASP A 2 -10.16 21.83 8.70
C ASP A 2 -8.75 21.85 9.30
N ALA A 3 -8.45 22.85 10.13
CA ALA A 3 -7.13 23.01 10.71
C ALA A 3 -6.77 21.88 11.69
N ALA A 4 -7.76 21.29 12.34
CA ALA A 4 -7.55 20.21 13.32
C ALA A 4 -7.00 18.96 12.63
N TYR A 5 -7.60 18.55 11.51
CA TYR A 5 -7.14 17.44 10.69
C TYR A 5 -5.68 17.62 10.24
N TYR A 6 -5.31 18.83 9.79
CA TYR A 6 -3.96 19.10 9.32
C TYR A 6 -2.93 19.03 10.45
N LEU A 7 -3.25 19.65 11.60
CA LEU A 7 -2.38 19.62 12.77
C LEU A 7 -2.23 18.21 13.34
N ASP A 8 -3.30 17.42 13.35
CA ASP A 8 -3.25 16.02 13.76
C ASP A 8 -2.40 15.19 12.81
N THR A 9 -2.48 15.43 11.51
CA THR A 9 -1.61 14.76 10.53
C THR A 9 -0.13 15.05 10.81
N ILE A 10 0.22 16.32 11.03
CA ILE A 10 1.60 16.72 11.38
C ILE A 10 2.04 15.99 12.66
N ARG A 11 1.23 16.05 13.72
CA ARG A 11 1.57 15.45 15.01
C ARG A 11 1.71 13.94 14.88
N VAL A 12 0.69 13.24 14.39
CA VAL A 12 0.61 11.77 14.41
C VAL A 12 1.56 11.12 13.42
N VAL A 13 1.64 11.64 12.18
CA VAL A 13 2.38 10.99 11.08
C VAL A 13 3.83 11.48 11.04
N PHE A 14 4.05 12.79 11.15
CA PHE A 14 5.37 13.39 10.89
C PHE A 14 6.21 13.69 12.13
N GLN A 15 5.61 13.81 13.32
CA GLN A 15 6.36 14.08 14.56
C GLN A 15 6.42 12.87 15.50
N GLU A 16 5.29 12.20 15.73
CA GLU A 16 5.17 11.11 16.70
C GLU A 16 5.26 9.72 16.05
N PHE A 17 5.20 9.65 14.71
CA PHE A 17 5.34 8.41 13.94
C PHE A 17 4.48 7.23 14.45
N ARG A 18 3.27 7.52 14.95
CA ARG A 18 2.54 6.56 15.80
C ARG A 18 2.24 5.21 15.13
N LEU A 19 2.08 5.19 13.80
CA LEU A 19 1.91 3.94 13.06
C LEU A 19 3.17 3.08 13.10
N ALA A 20 4.33 3.67 12.82
CA ALA A 20 5.61 2.97 12.81
C ALA A 20 6.00 2.50 14.23
N GLU A 21 5.71 3.30 15.25
CA GLU A 21 5.94 2.97 16.65
C GLU A 21 4.88 2.01 17.23
N GLY A 22 3.83 1.66 16.47
CA GLY A 22 2.75 0.79 16.93
C GLY A 22 1.95 1.35 18.12
N THR A 23 1.87 2.67 18.25
CA THR A 23 1.18 3.39 19.33
C THR A 23 -0.09 4.11 18.87
N TRP A 24 -0.46 3.98 17.60
CA TRP A 24 -1.64 4.65 17.07
C TRP A 24 -2.93 3.91 17.41
N ASP A 25 -3.80 4.55 18.19
CA ASP A 25 -5.17 4.11 18.41
C ASP A 25 -6.16 5.02 17.64
N VAL A 26 -7.13 4.42 16.95
CA VAL A 26 -8.24 5.09 16.26
C VAL A 26 -9.54 4.57 16.84
N ASP A 27 -10.39 5.45 17.36
CA ASP A 27 -11.67 5.09 18.04
C ASP A 27 -11.52 4.01 19.13
N GLY A 28 -10.37 3.99 19.81
CA GLY A 28 -10.05 3.02 20.87
C GLY A 28 -9.47 1.70 20.37
N GLU A 29 -9.29 1.53 19.06
CA GLU A 29 -8.70 0.34 18.45
C GLU A 29 -7.25 0.60 18.00
N ARG A 30 -6.34 -0.29 18.38
CA ARG A 30 -4.93 -0.24 17.95
C ARG A 30 -4.83 -0.51 16.46
N VAL A 31 -4.20 0.41 15.72
CA VAL A 31 -3.86 0.20 14.30
C VAL A 31 -2.75 -0.84 14.18
N ARG A 32 -3.01 -1.94 13.48
CA ARG A 32 -2.10 -3.10 13.34
C ARG A 32 -1.99 -3.56 11.89
N PRO A 33 -1.00 -3.05 11.11
CA PRO A 33 -0.81 -3.48 9.73
C PRO A 33 -0.61 -4.99 9.54
N GLN A 34 -0.05 -5.67 10.55
CA GLN A 34 0.15 -7.12 10.55
C GLN A 34 -1.17 -7.93 10.50
N ASP A 35 -2.29 -7.33 10.89
CA ASP A 35 -3.60 -8.01 10.88
C ASP A 35 -4.23 -8.02 9.46
N ILE A 36 -3.62 -7.33 8.49
CA ILE A 36 -4.01 -7.37 7.07
C ILE A 36 -3.56 -8.71 6.46
N THR A 37 -4.53 -9.57 6.13
CA THR A 37 -4.26 -10.95 5.67
C THR A 37 -4.98 -11.34 4.38
N LYS A 38 -6.04 -10.62 3.99
CA LYS A 38 -6.95 -11.00 2.89
C LYS A 38 -6.80 -10.13 1.66
N THR A 39 -5.57 -9.80 1.29
CA THR A 39 -5.27 -9.01 0.09
C THR A 39 -3.84 -9.26 -0.38
N ALA A 40 -3.45 -8.60 -1.48
CA ALA A 40 -2.09 -8.50 -1.98
C ALA A 40 -1.61 -7.05 -1.85
N LEU A 41 -0.28 -6.85 -1.73
CA LEU A 41 0.34 -5.54 -1.54
C LEU A 41 1.26 -5.23 -2.72
N PHE A 42 1.05 -4.08 -3.37
CA PHE A 42 1.95 -3.56 -4.38
C PHE A 42 2.31 -2.12 -4.08
N THR A 43 3.59 -1.87 -3.85
CA THR A 43 4.15 -0.53 -3.63
C THR A 43 4.88 -0.05 -4.88
N ILE A 44 4.68 1.20 -5.26
CA ILE A 44 5.31 1.82 -6.43
C ILE A 44 5.97 3.12 -5.99
N GLU A 45 7.25 3.29 -6.32
CA GLU A 45 8.03 4.48 -5.99
C GLU A 45 8.56 5.14 -7.28
N GLY A 46 8.93 6.42 -7.19
CA GLY A 46 9.64 7.13 -8.25
C GLY A 46 11.09 7.36 -7.86
N GLU A 47 12.04 7.00 -8.73
CA GLU A 47 13.49 7.17 -8.45
C GLU A 47 13.87 8.64 -8.14
N LEU A 48 13.15 9.60 -8.73
CA LEU A 48 13.39 11.03 -8.58
C LEU A 48 12.27 11.72 -7.77
N ASP A 49 11.55 10.96 -6.93
CA ASP A 49 10.54 11.51 -6.02
C ASP A 49 11.20 12.20 -4.83
N ASP A 50 11.02 13.52 -4.74
CA ASP A 50 11.55 14.39 -3.69
C ASP A 50 10.54 14.67 -2.56
N ILE A 51 9.33 14.11 -2.65
CA ILE A 51 8.25 14.25 -1.66
C ILE A 51 8.16 12.99 -0.79
N SER A 52 8.07 11.83 -1.43
CA SER A 52 8.12 10.51 -0.80
C SER A 52 9.35 9.77 -1.31
N GLY A 53 10.45 9.91 -0.58
CA GLY A 53 11.74 9.34 -0.98
C GLY A 53 11.74 7.81 -1.05
N ASP A 54 12.77 7.28 -1.71
CA ASP A 54 13.02 5.84 -1.87
C ASP A 54 12.93 5.10 -0.52
N GLY A 55 12.25 3.97 -0.53
CA GLY A 55 12.05 3.11 0.63
C GLY A 55 10.86 3.46 1.53
N GLN A 56 10.30 4.68 1.47
CA GLN A 56 9.20 5.07 2.36
C GLN A 56 7.91 4.27 2.09
N THR A 57 7.60 4.00 0.83
CA THR A 57 6.44 3.18 0.47
C THR A 57 6.78 1.71 0.65
N TYR A 58 8.02 1.30 0.36
CA TYR A 58 8.51 -0.06 0.61
C TYR A 58 8.34 -0.50 2.08
N ALA A 59 8.48 0.41 3.05
CA ALA A 59 8.29 0.10 4.47
C ALA A 59 6.94 -0.58 4.79
N ALA A 60 5.90 -0.39 3.97
CA ALA A 60 4.64 -1.10 4.11
C ALA A 60 4.78 -2.63 4.04
N HIS A 61 5.80 -3.15 3.34
CA HIS A 61 6.06 -4.60 3.24
C HIS A 61 6.50 -5.20 4.58
N GLU A 62 7.29 -4.44 5.35
CA GLU A 62 7.76 -4.84 6.67
C GLU A 62 6.65 -4.74 7.72
N LEU A 63 5.76 -3.74 7.58
CA LEU A 63 4.63 -3.55 8.49
C LEU A 63 3.53 -4.61 8.25
N CYS A 64 3.20 -4.90 6.99
CA CYS A 64 2.12 -5.81 6.61
C CYS A 64 2.57 -7.29 6.60
N THR A 65 3.05 -7.79 7.74
CA THR A 65 3.56 -9.17 7.88
C THR A 65 2.51 -10.26 7.70
N GLY A 66 1.22 -9.93 7.84
CA GLY A 66 0.11 -10.86 7.59
C GLY A 66 -0.12 -11.19 6.11
N ILE A 67 0.46 -10.41 5.19
CA ILE A 67 0.39 -10.68 3.75
C ILE A 67 1.54 -11.62 3.38
N PRO A 68 1.28 -12.78 2.73
CA PRO A 68 2.35 -13.66 2.28
C PRO A 68 3.29 -12.98 1.28
N GLU A 69 4.58 -13.28 1.33
CA GLU A 69 5.60 -12.68 0.44
C GLU A 69 5.29 -12.87 -1.05
N GLN A 70 4.70 -14.01 -1.45
CA GLN A 70 4.29 -14.23 -2.83
C GLN A 70 3.15 -13.30 -3.31
N ASN A 71 2.46 -12.64 -2.38
CA ASN A 71 1.39 -11.67 -2.66
C ASN A 71 1.89 -10.22 -2.48
N LYS A 72 3.20 -10.02 -2.28
CA LYS A 72 3.84 -8.72 -2.18
C LYS A 72 4.62 -8.42 -3.44
N ARG A 73 4.57 -7.18 -3.91
CA ARG A 73 5.35 -6.67 -5.04
C ARG A 73 5.85 -5.26 -4.75
N HIS A 74 7.04 -4.95 -5.23
CA HIS A 74 7.61 -3.61 -5.19
C HIS A 74 8.17 -3.24 -6.57
N PHE A 75 8.04 -1.97 -6.96
CA PHE A 75 8.58 -1.45 -8.21
C PHE A 75 9.00 0.01 -8.06
N THR A 76 10.25 0.32 -8.41
CA THR A 76 10.75 1.70 -8.51
C THR A 76 10.79 2.14 -9.97
N ALA A 77 10.04 3.18 -10.30
CA ALA A 77 9.96 3.74 -11.65
C ALA A 77 11.18 4.63 -11.92
N GLU A 78 12.10 4.14 -12.76
CA GLU A 78 13.29 4.88 -13.15
C GLU A 78 12.97 6.26 -13.75
N LYS A 79 13.79 7.23 -13.35
CA LYS A 79 13.78 8.64 -13.73
C LYS A 79 12.46 9.35 -13.41
N CYS A 80 11.55 8.72 -12.67
CA CYS A 80 10.21 9.19 -12.41
C CYS A 80 10.17 10.00 -11.11
N GLY A 81 9.66 11.23 -11.17
CA GLY A 81 9.37 12.01 -9.96
C GLY A 81 7.95 11.76 -9.45
N HIS A 82 7.59 12.44 -8.35
CA HIS A 82 6.34 12.23 -7.61
C HIS A 82 5.08 12.19 -8.49
N TYR A 83 4.84 13.22 -9.32
CA TYR A 83 3.64 13.25 -10.15
C TYR A 83 3.69 12.32 -11.36
N GLY A 84 4.89 11.89 -11.74
CA GLY A 84 5.11 10.98 -12.87
C GLY A 84 4.64 9.55 -12.57
N ILE A 85 4.56 9.17 -11.29
CA ILE A 85 4.03 7.87 -10.89
C ILE A 85 2.50 7.77 -10.93
N PHE A 86 1.80 8.89 -11.19
CA PHE A 86 0.33 8.93 -11.31
C PHE A 86 -0.16 9.39 -12.69
N SER A 87 0.72 9.96 -13.53
CA SER A 87 0.31 10.60 -14.78
C SER A 87 1.38 10.63 -15.86
N GLY A 88 1.02 11.10 -17.06
CA GLY A 88 1.97 11.29 -18.16
C GLY A 88 2.34 10.01 -18.91
N ARG A 89 3.47 10.04 -19.63
CA ARG A 89 3.93 8.93 -20.49
C ARG A 89 4.36 7.72 -19.65
N ARG A 90 5.20 7.94 -18.63
CA ARG A 90 5.70 6.87 -17.76
C ARG A 90 4.59 6.10 -17.06
N TRP A 91 3.58 6.79 -16.53
CA TRP A 91 2.38 6.15 -16.01
C TRP A 91 1.77 5.18 -17.04
N ARG A 92 1.44 5.66 -18.24
CA ARG A 92 0.73 4.88 -19.25
C ARG A 92 1.55 3.69 -19.79
N THR A 93 2.86 3.86 -19.93
CA THR A 93 3.71 2.86 -20.60
C THR A 93 4.46 1.93 -19.65
N ILE A 94 4.63 2.30 -18.38
CA ILE A 94 5.46 1.56 -17.41
C ILE A 94 4.64 1.14 -16.19
N ILE A 95 3.94 2.07 -15.56
CA ILE A 95 3.37 1.84 -14.22
C ILE A 95 1.97 1.21 -14.30
N TYR A 96 1.08 1.80 -15.09
CA TYR A 96 -0.29 1.32 -15.26
C TYR A 96 -0.34 -0.15 -15.75
N PRO A 97 0.47 -0.59 -16.73
CA PRO A 97 0.47 -2.00 -17.12
C PRO A 97 0.80 -2.93 -15.94
N GLN A 98 1.80 -2.59 -15.12
CA GLN A 98 2.16 -3.39 -13.94
C GLN A 98 1.04 -3.44 -12.89
N LEU A 99 0.41 -2.30 -12.62
CA LEU A 99 -0.73 -2.23 -11.69
C LEU A 99 -1.92 -3.06 -12.20
N ARG A 100 -2.27 -2.91 -13.48
CA ARG A 100 -3.33 -3.69 -14.13
C ARG A 100 -3.04 -5.18 -14.01
N ASP A 101 -1.83 -5.61 -14.35
CA ASP A 101 -1.46 -7.03 -14.36
C ASP A 101 -1.44 -7.61 -12.95
N PHE A 102 -0.95 -6.86 -11.96
CA PHE A 102 -1.03 -7.23 -10.54
C PHE A 102 -2.48 -7.41 -10.08
N ILE A 103 -3.37 -6.47 -10.41
CA ILE A 103 -4.80 -6.58 -10.06
C ILE A 103 -5.41 -7.83 -10.71
N LEU A 104 -5.15 -8.08 -12.00
CA LEU A 104 -5.67 -9.26 -12.69
C LEU A 104 -5.15 -10.57 -12.12
N GLU A 105 -3.89 -10.62 -11.68
CA GLU A 105 -3.27 -11.79 -11.05
C GLU A 105 -3.95 -12.17 -9.73
N HIS A 106 -4.30 -11.16 -8.92
CA HIS A 106 -4.88 -11.35 -7.59
C HIS A 106 -6.41 -11.28 -7.53
N ASN A 107 -7.09 -10.83 -8.60
CA ASN A 107 -8.55 -10.79 -8.69
C ASN A 107 -9.17 -12.07 -9.27
N LYS A 108 -8.52 -13.22 -9.08
CA LYS A 108 -9.10 -14.52 -9.47
C LYS A 108 -10.23 -14.83 -8.50
N ALA A 109 -11.47 -14.83 -9.01
CA ALA A 109 -12.67 -15.16 -8.25
C ALA A 109 -12.42 -16.41 -7.38
N THR A 110 -12.66 -16.29 -6.08
CA THR A 110 -12.83 -17.43 -5.19
C THR A 110 -13.88 -18.32 -5.83
N LYS A 111 -13.50 -19.51 -6.31
CA LYS A 111 -14.49 -20.52 -6.72
C LYS A 111 -15.45 -20.68 -5.53
N PRO A 112 -16.78 -20.54 -5.72
CA PRO A 112 -17.71 -20.81 -4.62
C PRO A 112 -17.41 -22.23 -4.13
N ALA A 113 -17.29 -22.37 -2.81
CA ALA A 113 -17.16 -23.68 -2.19
C ALA A 113 -18.33 -24.54 -2.68
N LYS A 114 -18.04 -25.71 -3.25
CA LYS A 114 -19.09 -26.65 -3.65
C LYS A 114 -19.98 -26.90 -2.44
N GLU A 115 -21.25 -26.52 -2.51
CA GLU A 115 -22.25 -26.94 -1.53
C GLU A 115 -22.17 -28.46 -1.42
N LYS A 116 -21.94 -28.94 -0.19
CA LYS A 116 -22.14 -30.35 0.11
C LYS A 116 -23.65 -30.59 0.00
N VAL A 117 -24.06 -31.21 -1.10
CA VAL A 117 -25.39 -31.79 -1.20
C VAL A 117 -25.40 -32.98 -0.25
N GLU A 118 -26.02 -32.82 0.92
CA GLU A 118 -26.36 -33.93 1.80
C GLU A 118 -27.44 -34.78 1.11
N ALA A 119 -27.23 -36.10 1.13
CA ALA A 119 -28.13 -37.11 0.60
C ALA A 119 -28.98 -37.70 1.73
#